data_AF-A0A842T3L5-F1
#
_entry.id   AF-A0A842T3L5-F1
#
_cell.length_a   1.000
_cell.length_b   1.000
_cell.length_c   1.000
_cell.angle_alpha   90.00
_cell.angle_beta   90.00
_cell.angle_gamma   90.00
#
_symmetry.space_group_name_H-M   'P 1'
#
loop_
_entity.id
_entity.type
_entity.pdbx_description
1 polymer ?
#
loop_
_entity_poly.entity_id
_entity_poly.type
_entity_poly.pdbx_seq_one_letter_code
_entity_poly.pdbx_strand_id
1 'polypeptide(L)'
;MRDIIEPEFEIDEKGRVLCKTHSNFEFFSQPKVNRYQQRELEKQLTCETCSHFFNDDCFFPRSEVNMIEYDRKKRNAFKCKLCGNKIDRMLTVMHKLYYKEKYNIELPLICCTCYETLKDGKFIESSKWRSNMFLYNALYAIYSLISVLFFILVYQVRIYYLLVFLLPIIYLFYQNMKKRKEIKEGMRYYQKYFIDSNNNNIR
;
A
#
# COMPACT_ATOMS: atom_id res chain seq x y z
N MET A 1 26.98 22.31 18.73
CA MET A 1 26.41 21.03 18.23
C MET A 1 25.07 21.37 17.59
N ARG A 2 24.76 20.84 16.41
CA ARG A 2 23.37 20.93 15.93
C ARG A 2 22.58 19.89 16.70
N ASP A 3 21.53 20.30 17.38
CA ASP A 3 20.64 19.38 18.06
C ASP A 3 19.85 18.63 16.99
N ILE A 4 20.18 17.35 16.79
CA ILE A 4 19.49 16.48 15.84
C ILE A 4 18.15 16.09 16.45
N ILE A 5 17.07 16.35 15.72
CA ILE A 5 15.71 16.11 16.16
C ILE A 5 15.30 14.68 15.82
N GLU A 6 14.95 13.95 16.87
CA GLU A 6 14.54 12.56 16.78
C GLU A 6 13.05 12.47 16.43
N PRO A 7 12.66 11.69 15.40
CA PRO A 7 11.25 11.51 15.08
C PRO A 7 10.58 10.61 16.10
N GLU A 8 9.42 11.05 16.57
CA GLU A 8 8.50 10.23 17.37
C GLU A 8 7.25 9.95 16.55
N PHE A 9 6.86 8.68 16.44
CA PHE A 9 5.74 8.27 15.59
C PHE A 9 4.53 7.86 16.41
N GLU A 10 3.35 8.15 15.88
CA GLU A 10 2.06 7.68 16.40
C GLU A 10 1.26 7.06 15.26
N ILE A 11 0.49 6.01 15.56
CA ILE A 11 -0.44 5.41 14.62
C ILE A 11 -1.85 5.75 15.07
N ASP A 12 -2.58 6.45 14.23
CA ASP A 12 -3.96 6.84 14.53
C ASP A 12 -4.96 5.69 14.36
N GLU A 13 -6.23 5.96 14.65
CA GLU A 13 -7.31 4.97 14.57
C GLU A 13 -7.52 4.36 13.19
N LYS A 14 -7.10 5.04 12.11
CA LYS A 14 -7.20 4.61 10.72
C LYS A 14 -5.90 3.95 10.22
N GLY A 15 -4.90 3.80 11.08
CA GLY A 15 -3.59 3.27 10.72
C GLY A 15 -2.69 4.25 9.99
N ARG A 16 -2.98 5.56 10.03
CA ARG A 16 -2.10 6.62 9.52
C ARG A 16 -0.93 6.77 10.49
N VAL A 17 0.27 6.75 9.94
CA VAL A 17 1.48 7.06 10.71
C VAL A 17 1.66 8.57 10.71
N LEU A 18 1.63 9.17 11.89
CA LEU A 18 1.91 10.57 12.16
C LEU A 18 3.28 10.69 12.81
N CYS A 19 3.96 11.82 12.60
CA CYS A 19 5.20 12.15 13.29
C CYS A 19 4.89 13.29 14.28
N LYS A 20 5.08 13.08 15.58
CA LYS A 20 4.79 14.07 16.63
C LYS A 20 5.73 15.27 16.58
N THR A 21 6.96 15.07 16.11
CA THR A 21 7.93 16.15 15.88
C THR A 21 7.72 16.86 14.55
N HIS A 22 6.68 16.51 13.78
CA HIS A 22 6.33 17.25 12.59
C HIS A 22 5.84 18.66 12.96
N SER A 23 6.34 19.70 12.30
CA SER A 23 5.99 21.11 12.63
C SER A 23 4.49 21.41 12.59
N ASN A 24 3.76 20.67 11.76
CA ASN A 24 2.31 20.74 11.61
C ASN A 24 1.56 19.56 12.28
N PHE A 25 2.12 18.92 13.30
CA PHE A 25 1.53 17.72 13.91
C PHE A 25 0.09 17.94 14.41
N GLU A 26 -0.17 19.03 15.15
CA GLU A 26 -1.51 19.34 15.68
C GLU A 26 -2.58 19.41 14.59
N PHE A 27 -2.22 19.99 13.44
CA PHE A 27 -3.12 20.09 12.30
C PHE A 27 -3.45 18.71 11.69
N PHE A 28 -2.48 17.81 11.65
CA PHE A 28 -2.65 16.47 11.09
C PHE A 28 -3.30 15.46 12.05
N SER A 29 -3.13 15.64 13.36
CA SER A 29 -3.71 14.76 14.37
C SER A 29 -5.23 14.96 14.50
N GLN A 30 -5.72 16.20 14.40
CA GLN A 30 -7.15 16.52 14.51
C GLN A 30 -7.65 17.43 13.38
N PRO A 31 -7.66 16.96 12.12
CA PRO A 31 -8.04 17.80 11.00
C PRO A 31 -9.55 18.09 11.02
N LYS A 32 -9.93 19.36 11.25
CA LYS A 32 -11.32 19.83 11.21
C LYS A 32 -11.80 20.01 9.77
N VAL A 33 -11.89 18.92 9.02
CA VAL A 33 -12.11 18.94 7.57
C VAL A 33 -13.10 17.89 7.10
N ASN A 34 -13.72 18.14 5.94
CA ASN A 34 -14.62 17.18 5.33
C ASN A 34 -13.87 15.99 4.68
N ARG A 35 -14.61 14.95 4.27
CA ARG A 35 -14.04 13.72 3.70
C ARG A 35 -13.19 13.95 2.44
N TYR A 36 -13.52 14.94 1.62
CA TYR A 36 -12.75 15.26 0.42
C TYR A 36 -11.43 15.95 0.75
N GLN A 37 -11.48 16.93 1.64
CA GLN A 37 -10.31 17.63 2.16
C GLN A 37 -9.35 16.69 2.91
N GLN A 38 -9.87 15.66 3.57
CA GLN A 38 -9.04 14.63 4.22
C GLN A 38 -8.09 13.94 3.24
N ARG A 39 -8.50 13.70 1.99
CA ARG A 39 -7.63 13.08 0.98
C ARG A 39 -6.50 14.00 0.55
N GLU A 40 -6.77 15.30 0.42
CA GLU A 40 -5.72 16.27 0.08
C GLU A 40 -4.72 16.45 1.23
N LEU A 41 -5.21 16.44 2.47
CA LEU A 41 -4.35 16.47 3.65
C LEU A 41 -3.44 15.25 3.76
N GLU A 42 -3.94 14.07 3.39
CA GLU A 42 -3.12 12.87 3.37
C GLU A 42 -1.95 12.97 2.38
N LYS A 43 -2.07 13.77 1.32
CA LYS A 43 -0.94 14.04 0.40
C LYS A 43 0.09 14.99 1.01
N GLN A 44 -0.33 15.86 1.94
CA GLN A 44 0.54 16.83 2.60
C GLN A 44 1.28 16.23 3.80
N LEU A 45 0.82 15.10 4.33
CA LEU A 45 1.43 14.37 5.44
C LEU A 45 2.73 13.65 4.99
N THR A 46 3.80 14.42 4.87
CA THR A 46 5.12 13.99 4.36
C THR A 46 6.23 14.74 5.08
N CYS A 47 7.46 14.26 5.01
CA CYS A 47 8.61 15.00 5.55
C CYS A 47 8.85 16.32 4.81
N GLU A 48 8.47 16.41 3.52
CA GLU A 48 8.67 17.58 2.66
C GLU A 48 7.89 18.83 3.13
N THR A 49 6.89 18.68 4.01
CA THR A 49 6.12 19.80 4.58
C THR A 49 6.54 20.17 6.00
N CYS A 50 7.62 19.55 6.52
CA CYS A 50 8.15 19.78 7.86
C CYS A 50 9.28 20.81 7.86
N SER A 51 9.30 21.75 8.82
CA SER A 51 10.42 22.71 8.98
C SER A 51 11.76 22.01 9.17
N HIS A 52 11.77 20.86 9.86
CA HIS A 52 12.99 20.11 10.14
C HIS A 52 13.65 19.51 8.89
N PHE A 53 12.84 19.21 7.87
CA PHE A 53 13.34 18.81 6.56
C PHE A 53 14.04 19.97 5.84
N PHE A 54 13.51 21.19 5.94
CA PHE A 54 14.13 22.37 5.33
C PHE A 54 15.41 22.81 6.03
N ASN A 55 15.43 22.69 7.36
CA ASN A 55 16.57 23.00 8.20
C ASN A 55 17.67 21.92 8.18
N ASP A 56 17.37 20.73 7.66
CA ASP A 56 18.27 19.58 7.64
C ASP A 56 18.77 19.22 9.05
N ASP A 57 17.84 19.24 10.01
CA ASP A 57 18.08 19.04 11.45
C ASP A 57 17.35 17.81 12.03
N CYS A 58 16.72 16.99 11.18
CA CYS A 58 16.06 15.74 11.56
C CYS A 58 17.03 14.55 11.53
N PHE A 59 16.71 13.48 12.29
CA PHE A 59 17.45 12.20 12.28
C PHE A 59 17.80 11.71 10.87
N PHE A 60 16.83 11.77 9.95
CA PHE A 60 17.09 11.51 8.53
C PHE A 60 17.49 12.80 7.82
N PRO A 61 18.71 12.89 7.27
CA PRO A 61 19.12 14.02 6.46
C PRO A 61 18.20 14.20 5.25
N ARG A 62 18.03 15.45 4.82
CA ARG A 62 17.20 15.82 3.67
C ARG A 62 17.53 15.03 2.41
N SER A 63 18.82 14.75 2.17
CA SER A 63 19.28 13.94 1.04
C SER A 63 18.71 12.52 1.10
N GLU A 64 18.69 11.89 2.26
CA GLU A 64 18.16 10.55 2.47
C GLU A 64 16.64 10.51 2.32
N VAL A 65 15.96 11.49 2.92
CA VAL A 65 14.51 11.68 2.80
C VAL A 65 14.09 11.77 1.32
N ASN A 66 14.84 12.52 0.51
CA ASN A 66 14.61 12.63 -0.94
C ASN A 66 14.84 11.30 -1.68
N MET A 67 15.87 10.54 -1.32
CA MET A 67 16.11 9.21 -1.91
C MET A 67 14.98 8.23 -1.56
N ILE A 68 14.54 8.20 -0.31
CA ILE A 68 13.43 7.36 0.15
C ILE A 68 12.15 7.71 -0.62
N GLU A 69 11.86 8.99 -0.79
CA GLU A 69 10.69 9.47 -1.52
C GLU A 69 10.76 9.13 -3.01
N TYR A 70 11.94 9.25 -3.63
CA TYR A 70 12.17 8.82 -5.00
C TYR A 70 11.93 7.32 -5.18
N ASP A 71 12.48 6.49 -4.29
CA ASP A 71 12.33 5.04 -4.33
C ASP A 71 10.88 4.61 -4.09
N ARG A 72 10.19 5.32 -3.19
CA ARG A 72 8.77 5.15 -2.96
C ARG A 72 7.97 5.46 -4.21
N LYS A 73 8.22 6.58 -4.90
CA LYS A 73 7.50 6.97 -6.10
C LYS A 73 7.82 6.06 -7.30
N LYS A 74 9.08 5.69 -7.55
CA LYS A 74 9.48 5.04 -8.82
C LYS A 74 9.75 3.54 -8.74
N ARG A 75 10.26 3.00 -7.63
CA ARG A 75 10.84 1.63 -7.61
C ARG A 75 9.88 0.54 -7.13
N ASN A 76 8.61 0.87 -6.82
CA ASN A 76 7.66 -0.08 -6.22
C ASN A 76 8.23 -0.80 -4.98
N ALA A 77 9.20 -0.17 -4.30
CA ALA A 77 9.98 -0.79 -3.23
C ALA A 77 9.14 -1.04 -1.97
N PHE A 78 8.22 -0.12 -1.68
CA PHE A 78 7.41 -0.14 -0.47
C PHE A 78 6.01 -0.65 -0.79
N LYS A 79 5.77 -1.94 -0.52
CA LYS A 79 4.47 -2.59 -0.67
C LYS A 79 3.93 -3.04 0.67
N CYS A 80 2.61 -2.98 0.81
CA CYS A 80 1.87 -3.59 1.89
C CYS A 80 2.10 -5.10 1.91
N LYS A 81 2.49 -5.64 3.07
CA LYS A 81 2.74 -7.08 3.25
C LYS A 81 1.46 -7.92 3.15
N LEU A 82 0.29 -7.31 3.36
CA LEU A 82 -1.00 -7.99 3.41
C LEU A 82 -1.76 -7.99 2.07
N CYS A 83 -1.55 -6.99 1.20
CA CYS A 83 -2.29 -6.91 -0.06
C CYS A 83 -1.42 -6.60 -1.29
N GLY A 84 -0.11 -6.38 -1.10
CA GLY A 84 0.82 -6.07 -2.18
C GLY A 84 0.64 -4.69 -2.82
N ASN A 85 -0.30 -3.87 -2.33
CA ASN A 85 -0.47 -2.50 -2.81
C ASN A 85 0.70 -1.64 -2.37
N LYS A 86 1.06 -0.68 -3.23
CA LYS A 86 2.10 0.30 -2.93
C LYS A 86 1.70 1.15 -1.72
N ILE A 87 2.68 1.48 -0.89
CA ILE A 87 2.48 2.42 0.22
C ILE A 87 2.69 3.83 -0.30
N ASP A 88 1.58 4.56 -0.40
CA ASP A 88 1.58 5.93 -0.93
C ASP A 88 1.95 6.97 0.13
N ARG A 89 2.03 6.60 1.41
CA ARG A 89 2.31 7.50 2.53
C ARG A 89 3.77 7.42 2.96
N MET A 90 4.44 8.57 2.89
CA MET A 90 5.86 8.68 3.19
C MET A 90 6.16 8.32 4.65
N LEU A 91 5.41 8.88 5.60
CA LEU A 91 5.67 8.67 7.04
C LEU A 91 5.56 7.19 7.46
N THR A 92 4.73 6.39 6.80
CA THR A 92 4.67 4.94 7.04
C THR A 92 5.98 4.24 6.67
N VAL A 93 6.64 4.70 5.59
CA VAL A 93 7.95 4.21 5.18
C VAL A 93 9.03 4.69 6.16
N MET A 94 9.03 5.98 6.50
CA MET A 94 9.98 6.58 7.43
C MET A 94 9.95 5.89 8.79
N HIS A 95 8.76 5.62 9.34
CA HIS A 95 8.58 4.90 10.59
C HIS A 95 9.21 3.50 10.56
N LYS A 96 9.02 2.75 9.47
CA LYS A 96 9.69 1.45 9.30
C LYS A 96 11.21 1.58 9.29
N LEU A 97 11.75 2.54 8.51
CA LEU A 97 13.19 2.72 8.38
C LEU A 97 13.83 3.13 9.69
N TYR A 98 13.18 4.06 10.41
CA TYR A 98 13.63 4.53 11.72
C TYR A 98 13.74 3.38 12.73
N TYR A 99 12.70 2.55 12.84
CA TYR A 99 12.73 1.42 13.78
C TYR A 99 13.77 0.37 13.40
N LYS A 100 14.03 0.19 12.11
CA LYS A 100 15.08 -0.70 11.65
C LYS A 100 16.46 -0.16 12.00
N GLU A 101 16.73 1.11 11.79
CA GLU A 101 18.05 1.69 12.03
C GLU A 101 18.34 1.88 13.52
N LYS A 102 17.38 2.40 14.27
CA LYS A 102 17.56 2.73 15.69
C LYS A 102 17.45 1.53 16.63
N TYR A 103 16.55 0.61 16.33
CA TYR A 103 16.22 -0.51 17.23
C TYR A 103 16.49 -1.88 16.62
N ASN A 104 16.94 -1.96 15.36
CA ASN A 104 17.06 -3.21 14.61
C ASN A 104 15.75 -4.02 14.55
N ILE A 105 14.60 -3.33 14.55
CA ILE A 105 13.27 -3.94 14.48
C ILE A 105 12.72 -3.86 13.06
N GLU A 106 12.41 -5.01 12.46
CA GLU A 106 11.81 -5.07 11.14
C GLU A 106 10.28 -4.94 11.18
N LEU A 107 9.78 -3.72 11.00
CA LEU A 107 8.33 -3.49 10.91
C LEU A 107 7.75 -3.90 9.54
N PRO A 108 6.62 -4.63 9.51
CA PRO A 108 5.89 -4.87 8.26
C PRO A 108 5.19 -3.60 7.80
N LEU A 109 5.28 -3.30 6.51
CA LEU A 109 4.46 -2.23 5.92
C LEU A 109 3.03 -2.71 5.78
N ILE A 110 2.09 -1.99 6.39
CA ILE A 110 0.66 -2.27 6.30
C ILE A 110 -0.02 -1.00 5.79
N CYS A 111 -0.82 -1.14 4.71
CA CYS A 111 -1.63 -0.02 4.23
C CYS A 111 -2.86 0.16 5.11
N CYS A 112 -3.41 1.37 5.13
CA CYS A 112 -4.47 1.73 6.06
C CYS A 112 -5.77 0.98 5.82
N THR A 113 -6.10 0.67 4.55
CA THR A 113 -7.22 -0.22 4.25
C THR A 113 -7.05 -1.62 4.84
N CYS A 114 -5.83 -2.16 4.88
CA CYS A 114 -5.58 -3.43 5.56
C CYS A 114 -5.62 -3.28 7.07
N TYR A 115 -5.07 -2.19 7.60
CA TYR A 115 -5.11 -1.87 9.03
C TYR A 115 -6.55 -1.78 9.55
N GLU A 116 -7.44 -1.04 8.88
CA GLU A 116 -8.86 -0.96 9.22
C GLU A 116 -9.52 -2.34 9.26
N THR A 117 -9.29 -3.18 8.23
CA THR A 117 -9.86 -4.54 8.22
C THR A 117 -9.30 -5.47 9.29
N LEU A 118 -8.07 -5.23 9.75
CA LEU A 118 -7.50 -5.96 10.89
C LEU A 118 -8.17 -5.54 12.19
N LYS A 119 -8.30 -4.22 12.40
CA LYS A 119 -8.97 -3.64 13.57
C LYS A 119 -10.41 -4.13 13.70
N ASP A 120 -11.13 -4.23 12.58
CA ASP A 120 -12.51 -4.71 12.53
C ASP A 120 -12.65 -6.24 12.64
N GLY A 121 -11.53 -7.00 12.72
CA GLY A 121 -11.54 -8.47 12.76
C GLY A 121 -12.00 -9.16 11.47
N LYS A 122 -12.20 -8.42 10.38
CA LYS A 122 -12.77 -8.89 9.11
C LYS A 122 -11.73 -9.13 8.00
N PHE A 123 -10.44 -9.13 8.34
CA PHE A 123 -9.35 -9.22 7.36
C PHE A 123 -9.45 -10.45 6.44
N ILE A 124 -9.73 -11.64 7.00
CA ILE A 124 -9.83 -12.88 6.21
C ILE A 124 -11.00 -12.82 5.23
N GLU A 125 -12.18 -12.39 5.70
CA GLU A 125 -13.38 -12.28 4.87
C GLU A 125 -13.17 -11.26 3.74
N SER A 126 -12.67 -10.06 4.09
CA SER A 126 -12.35 -9.01 3.12
C SER A 126 -11.32 -9.47 2.09
N SER A 127 -10.27 -10.17 2.52
CA SER A 127 -9.22 -10.68 1.64
C SER A 127 -9.72 -11.78 0.71
N LYS A 128 -10.57 -12.70 1.19
CA LYS A 128 -11.24 -13.72 0.36
C LYS A 128 -12.12 -13.07 -0.70
N TRP A 129 -12.95 -12.10 -0.31
CA TRP A 129 -13.82 -11.37 -1.24
C TRP A 129 -13.00 -10.65 -2.32
N ARG A 130 -11.95 -9.90 -1.95
CA ARG A 130 -11.06 -9.22 -2.91
C ARG A 130 -10.35 -10.21 -3.84
N SER A 131 -9.80 -11.30 -3.29
CA SER A 131 -9.15 -12.36 -4.08
C SER A 131 -10.11 -12.98 -5.10
N ASN A 132 -11.37 -13.19 -4.73
CA ASN A 132 -12.40 -13.73 -5.62
C ASN A 132 -12.83 -12.72 -6.68
N MET A 133 -12.91 -11.44 -6.33
CA MET A 133 -13.18 -10.36 -7.30
C MET A 133 -12.08 -10.30 -8.38
N PHE A 134 -10.81 -10.39 -8.00
CA PHE A 134 -9.72 -10.49 -8.99
C PHE A 134 -9.77 -11.77 -9.82
N LEU A 135 -10.19 -12.90 -9.24
CA LEU A 135 -10.42 -14.13 -10.03
C LEU A 135 -11.54 -13.93 -11.06
N TYR A 136 -12.65 -13.34 -10.64
CA TYR A 136 -13.79 -13.07 -11.52
C TYR A 136 -13.38 -12.16 -12.69
N ASN A 137 -12.63 -11.08 -12.42
CA ASN A 137 -12.11 -10.21 -13.48
C ASN A 137 -11.16 -10.95 -14.43
N ALA A 138 -10.34 -11.88 -13.93
CA ALA A 138 -9.48 -12.70 -14.78
C ALA A 138 -10.30 -13.65 -15.67
N LEU A 139 -11.36 -14.27 -15.13
CA LEU A 139 -12.27 -15.11 -15.91
C LEU A 139 -13.04 -14.28 -16.95
N TYR A 140 -13.43 -13.05 -16.60
CA TYR A 140 -14.07 -12.14 -17.53
C TYR A 140 -13.15 -11.77 -18.70
N ALA A 141 -11.85 -11.59 -18.46
CA ALA A 141 -10.87 -11.38 -19.53
C ALA A 141 -10.80 -12.58 -20.49
N ILE A 142 -10.86 -13.82 -19.97
CA ILE A 142 -10.94 -15.04 -20.80
C ILE A 142 -12.25 -15.04 -21.61
N TYR A 143 -13.37 -14.72 -20.97
CA TYR A 143 -14.65 -14.62 -21.66
C TYR A 143 -14.61 -13.60 -22.80
N SER A 144 -14.05 -12.41 -22.56
CA SER A 144 -13.86 -11.39 -23.61
C SER A 144 -13.00 -11.91 -24.77
N LEU A 145 -11.97 -12.69 -24.49
CA LEU A 145 -11.15 -13.32 -25.54
C LEU A 145 -11.97 -14.26 -26.42
N ILE A 146 -12.78 -15.10 -25.80
CA ILE A 146 -13.67 -16.04 -26.49
C ILE A 146 -14.68 -15.27 -27.35
N SER A 147 -15.27 -14.20 -26.82
CA SER A 147 -16.21 -13.35 -27.57
C SER A 147 -15.56 -12.70 -28.79
N VAL A 148 -14.32 -12.20 -28.67
CA VAL A 148 -13.57 -11.62 -29.80
C VAL A 148 -13.26 -12.69 -30.84
N LEU A 149 -12.84 -13.89 -30.43
CA LEU A 149 -12.59 -15.02 -31.34
C LEU A 149 -13.85 -15.41 -32.11
N PHE A 150 -14.99 -15.49 -31.41
CA PHE A 150 -16.28 -15.79 -32.03
C PHE A 150 -16.70 -14.71 -33.04
N PHE A 151 -16.54 -13.43 -32.69
CA PHE A 151 -16.81 -12.31 -33.60
C PHE A 151 -15.98 -12.38 -34.88
N ILE A 152 -14.66 -12.64 -34.76
CA ILE A 152 -13.78 -12.78 -35.92
C ILE A 152 -14.22 -13.94 -36.82
N LEU A 153 -14.62 -15.06 -36.21
CA LEU A 153 -15.06 -16.26 -36.94
C LEU A 153 -16.38 -16.01 -37.69
N VAL A 154 -17.38 -15.41 -37.04
CA VAL A 154 -18.71 -15.16 -37.62
C VAL A 154 -18.66 -14.11 -38.72
N TYR A 155 -17.94 -13.01 -38.50
CA TYR A 155 -17.90 -11.88 -39.45
C TYR A 155 -16.74 -11.97 -40.45
N GLN A 156 -15.96 -13.06 -40.42
CA GLN A 156 -14.82 -13.30 -41.31
C GLN A 156 -13.81 -12.15 -41.33
N VAL A 157 -13.65 -11.48 -40.19
CA VAL A 157 -12.72 -10.36 -40.03
C VAL A 157 -11.28 -10.87 -40.16
N ARG A 158 -10.39 -10.06 -40.73
CA ARG A 158 -8.98 -10.45 -40.88
C ARG A 158 -8.35 -10.72 -39.51
N ILE A 159 -7.65 -11.86 -39.39
CA ILE A 159 -7.11 -12.34 -38.10
C ILE A 159 -6.11 -11.37 -37.44
N TYR A 160 -5.46 -10.48 -38.21
CA TYR A 160 -4.53 -9.51 -37.62
C TYR A 160 -5.21 -8.53 -36.64
N TYR A 161 -6.52 -8.29 -36.75
CA TYR A 161 -7.27 -7.49 -35.77
C TYR A 161 -7.33 -8.14 -34.38
N LEU A 162 -7.13 -9.46 -34.29
CA LEU A 162 -7.04 -10.18 -33.01
C LEU A 162 -5.90 -9.62 -32.14
N LEU A 163 -4.77 -9.25 -32.73
CA LEU A 163 -3.59 -8.77 -32.00
C LEU A 163 -3.89 -7.50 -31.19
N VAL A 164 -4.77 -6.64 -31.70
CA VAL A 164 -5.20 -5.41 -31.03
C VAL A 164 -5.93 -5.71 -29.72
N PHE A 165 -6.73 -6.78 -29.67
CA PHE A 165 -7.46 -7.18 -28.48
C PHE A 165 -6.69 -8.14 -27.58
N LEU A 166 -5.80 -8.96 -28.15
CA LEU A 166 -5.07 -9.99 -27.43
C LEU A 166 -4.17 -9.39 -26.33
N LEU A 167 -3.39 -8.37 -26.68
CA LEU A 167 -2.45 -7.73 -25.75
C LEU A 167 -3.13 -7.13 -24.50
N PRO A 168 -4.16 -6.29 -24.61
CA PRO A 168 -4.83 -5.74 -23.42
C PRO A 168 -5.51 -6.83 -22.59
N ILE A 169 -6.09 -7.86 -23.22
CA ILE A 169 -6.74 -8.97 -22.50
C ILE A 169 -5.73 -9.79 -21.70
N ILE A 170 -4.61 -10.19 -22.32
CA ILE A 170 -3.53 -10.92 -21.63
C ILE A 170 -2.97 -10.08 -20.49
N TYR A 171 -2.75 -8.79 -20.72
CA TYR A 171 -2.26 -7.87 -19.70
C TYR A 171 -3.22 -7.80 -18.50
N LEU A 172 -4.52 -7.62 -18.74
CA LEU A 172 -5.54 -7.60 -17.69
C LEU A 172 -5.59 -8.94 -16.93
N PHE A 173 -5.57 -10.06 -17.64
CA PHE A 173 -5.55 -11.39 -17.01
C PHE A 173 -4.34 -11.54 -16.08
N TYR A 174 -3.14 -11.21 -16.58
CA TYR A 174 -1.91 -11.30 -15.82
C TYR A 174 -1.93 -10.42 -14.56
N GLN A 175 -2.36 -9.15 -14.68
CA GLN A 175 -2.42 -8.22 -13.55
C GLN A 175 -3.39 -8.71 -12.46
N ASN A 176 -4.58 -9.19 -12.85
CA ASN A 176 -5.57 -9.71 -11.92
C ASN A 176 -5.04 -10.96 -11.19
N MET A 177 -4.39 -11.88 -11.91
CA MET A 177 -3.78 -13.07 -11.32
C MET A 177 -2.61 -12.73 -10.39
N LYS A 178 -1.77 -11.76 -10.76
CA LYS A 178 -0.70 -11.24 -9.91
C LYS A 178 -1.25 -10.65 -8.61
N LYS A 179 -2.28 -9.78 -8.69
CA LYS A 179 -2.93 -9.19 -7.52
C LYS A 179 -3.56 -10.23 -6.61
N ARG A 180 -4.22 -11.23 -7.19
CA ARG A 180 -4.76 -12.37 -6.44
C ARG A 180 -3.66 -13.13 -5.69
N LYS A 181 -2.51 -13.36 -6.32
CA LYS A 181 -1.36 -14.01 -5.68
C LYS A 181 -0.84 -13.19 -4.50
N GLU A 182 -0.65 -11.87 -4.67
CA GLU A 182 -0.21 -10.97 -3.60
C GLU A 182 -1.16 -11.02 -2.38
N ILE A 183 -2.48 -11.04 -2.60
CA ILE A 183 -3.48 -11.16 -1.51
C ILE A 183 -3.40 -12.52 -0.81
N LYS A 184 -3.23 -13.62 -1.56
CA LYS A 184 -3.07 -14.95 -0.98
C LYS A 184 -1.80 -15.07 -0.13
N GLU A 185 -0.70 -14.47 -0.57
CA GLU A 185 0.53 -14.38 0.21
C GLU A 185 0.33 -13.57 1.50
N GLY A 186 -0.40 -12.45 1.41
CA GLY A 186 -0.76 -11.66 2.58
C GLY A 186 -1.66 -12.38 3.59
N MET A 187 -2.62 -13.19 3.13
CA MET A 187 -3.41 -14.05 4.01
C MET A 187 -2.56 -15.09 4.74
N ARG A 188 -1.59 -15.71 4.06
CA ARG A 188 -0.65 -16.65 4.70
C ARG A 188 0.22 -15.95 5.74
N TYR A 189 0.69 -14.74 5.42
CA TYR A 189 1.44 -13.91 6.37
C TYR A 189 0.60 -13.59 7.61
N TYR A 190 -0.66 -13.18 7.42
CA TYR A 190 -1.58 -12.93 8.52
C TYR A 190 -1.78 -14.16 9.42
N GLN A 191 -2.03 -15.33 8.84
CA GLN A 191 -2.21 -16.57 9.59
C GLN A 191 -0.98 -16.89 10.47
N LYS A 192 0.21 -16.79 9.89
CA LYS A 192 1.47 -17.09 10.57
C LYS A 192 1.82 -16.14 11.72
N TYR A 193 1.54 -14.83 11.57
CA TYR A 193 2.04 -13.81 12.49
C TYR A 193 0.97 -13.16 13.38
N PHE A 194 -0.32 -13.31 13.07
CA PHE A 194 -1.41 -12.69 13.83
C PHE A 194 -2.39 -13.69 14.44
N ILE A 195 -2.60 -14.86 13.83
CA ILE A 195 -3.49 -15.90 14.39
C ILE A 195 -2.70 -16.82 15.34
N ASP A 196 -1.53 -17.31 14.92
CA ASP A 196 -0.72 -18.20 15.75
C ASP A 196 -0.23 -17.52 17.04
N SER A 197 -0.04 -16.19 17.03
CA SER A 197 0.29 -15.40 18.23
C SER A 197 -0.86 -15.31 19.23
N ASN A 198 -2.11 -15.28 18.77
CA ASN A 198 -3.27 -15.22 19.66
C ASN A 198 -3.56 -16.57 20.34
N ASN A 199 -3.26 -17.69 19.69
CA ASN A 199 -3.39 -19.01 20.31
C ASN A 199 -2.28 -19.32 21.33
N ASN A 200 -1.11 -18.67 21.20
CA ASN A 200 -0.01 -18.81 22.15
C ASN A 200 -0.12 -17.87 23.38
N ASN A 201 -0.97 -16.85 23.33
CA ASN A 201 -1.24 -15.94 24.45
C ASN A 201 -2.42 -16.41 25.34
N ILE A 202 -2.94 -17.62 25.12
CA ILE A 202 -4.02 -18.26 25.92
C ILE A 202 -3.47 -19.48 26.69
N ARG A 203 -2.16 -19.53 26.97
CA ARG A 203 -1.56 -20.54 27.87
C ARG A 203 -0.83 -19.88 29.02
#